data_AF-A0A1F9PVC0-F1
#
_entry.id   AF-A0A1F9PVC0-F1
#
_cell.length_a   1.000
_cell.length_b   1.000
_cell.length_c   1.000
_cell.angle_alpha   90.00
_cell.angle_beta   90.00
_cell.angle_gamma   90.00
#
_symmetry.space_group_name_H-M   'P 1'
#
loop_
_entity.id
_entity.type
_entity.pdbx_description
1 polymer ?
#
loop_
_entity_poly.entity_id
_entity_poly.type
_entity_poly.pdbx_seq_one_letter_code
_entity_poly.pdbx_strand_id
1 'polypeptide(L)'
;MTQESEKKWGFLSRLSDALFEEVEASPEEETATALKTATATAGAAEVAPAPVDGKLRQELQQQLAKEGPLLGQFLELAASLGELIPQESASYQAALRALEQTGGASKADILASVDNQLAALASERTIFAESVEKKLAAQQATTRKSEEIRARISELQKSIQALEQEEQQLFAKMASEEKLIRTAQMRFDSAAREVERELRSKLEKIRNYLPDSSKEK
;
A
#
# COMPACT_ATOMS: atom_id res chain seq x y z
N MET A 1 -13.44 36.09 14.48
CA MET A 1 -14.14 34.98 15.16
C MET A 1 -14.03 33.75 14.28
N THR A 2 -12.95 32.96 14.41
CA THR A 2 -12.71 31.75 13.59
C THR A 2 -11.73 30.83 14.33
N GLN A 3 -12.12 30.27 15.48
CA GLN A 3 -11.31 29.28 16.22
C GLN A 3 -12.08 28.02 16.66
N GLU A 4 -13.41 27.97 16.47
CA GLU A 4 -14.22 26.80 16.87
C GLU A 4 -14.44 25.77 15.74
N SER A 5 -14.32 26.16 14.47
CA SER A 5 -14.49 25.25 13.33
C SER A 5 -13.30 24.30 13.12
N GLU A 6 -12.09 24.69 13.52
CA GLU A 6 -10.88 23.87 13.35
C GLU A 6 -10.83 22.66 14.30
N LYS A 7 -11.44 22.76 15.49
CA LYS A 7 -11.47 21.65 16.47
C LYS A 7 -12.44 20.54 16.09
N LYS A 8 -13.56 20.87 15.42
CA LYS A 8 -14.55 19.89 14.95
C LYS A 8 -14.00 19.03 13.80
N TRP A 9 -13.20 19.62 12.92
CA TRP A 9 -12.53 18.91 11.82
C TRP A 9 -11.45 17.92 12.30
N GLY A 10 -10.73 18.25 13.38
CA GLY A 10 -9.65 17.40 13.89
C GLY A 10 -10.08 16.09 14.56
N PHE A 11 -11.32 15.99 15.05
CA PHE A 11 -11.78 14.81 15.80
C PHE A 11 -12.28 13.68 14.89
N LEU A 12 -13.00 14.01 13.81
CA LEU A 12 -13.56 13.01 12.90
C LEU A 12 -12.51 12.46 11.92
N SER A 13 -11.51 13.27 11.56
CA SER A 13 -10.32 12.75 10.87
C SER A 13 -9.67 11.66 11.73
N ARG A 14 -9.54 11.89 13.05
CA ARG A 14 -9.00 10.90 14.00
C ARG A 14 -9.89 9.69 14.19
N LEU A 15 -11.21 9.82 14.18
CA LEU A 15 -12.13 8.68 14.28
C LEU A 15 -12.10 7.84 13.00
N SER A 16 -12.03 8.48 11.84
CA SER A 16 -11.84 7.78 10.58
C SER A 16 -10.45 7.13 10.50
N ASP A 17 -9.40 7.79 10.97
CA ASP A 17 -8.07 7.18 11.03
C ASP A 17 -8.06 6.01 12.01
N ALA A 18 -8.59 6.15 13.23
CA ALA A 18 -8.68 5.05 14.21
C ALA A 18 -9.51 3.84 13.73
N LEU A 19 -10.58 4.05 12.93
CA LEU A 19 -11.38 2.95 12.37
C LEU A 19 -10.64 2.17 11.27
N PHE A 20 -9.61 2.78 10.66
CA PHE A 20 -8.86 2.22 9.53
C PHE A 20 -7.37 1.96 9.85
N GLU A 21 -6.88 2.34 11.03
CA GLU A 21 -5.47 2.26 11.46
C GLU A 21 -5.19 1.04 12.36
N GLU A 22 -6.20 0.22 12.66
CA GLU A 22 -6.03 -1.04 13.41
C GLU A 22 -5.73 -2.23 12.48
N VAL A 23 -4.70 -2.10 11.62
CA VAL A 23 -3.97 -3.23 11.03
C VAL A 23 -2.49 -2.86 11.01
N GLU A 24 -1.90 -2.65 12.19
CA GLU A 24 -0.45 -2.76 12.34
C GLU A 24 -0.06 -4.21 12.09
N ALA A 25 0.51 -4.44 10.91
CA ALA A 25 1.11 -5.68 10.51
C ALA A 25 2.27 -6.02 11.45
N SER A 26 2.00 -6.92 12.39
CA SER A 26 3.02 -7.73 13.05
C SER A 26 3.67 -8.64 11.99
N PRO A 27 5.01 -8.64 11.84
CA PRO A 27 5.67 -9.43 10.80
C PRO A 27 6.09 -10.78 11.37
N GLU A 28 5.19 -11.75 11.46
CA GLU A 28 5.60 -13.15 11.66
C GLU A 28 4.80 -14.13 10.77
N GLU A 29 5.59 -14.82 9.96
CA GLU A 29 5.41 -16.16 9.39
C GLU A 29 4.53 -16.38 8.15
N GLU A 30 5.24 -16.52 7.02
CA GLU A 30 4.91 -17.37 5.89
C GLU A 30 4.46 -18.77 6.34
N THR A 31 3.25 -19.17 5.93
CA THR A 31 3.08 -20.48 5.27
C THR A 31 1.98 -20.38 4.21
N ALA A 32 2.29 -20.97 3.06
CA ALA A 32 1.46 -21.02 1.87
C ALA A 32 0.12 -21.73 2.11
N THR A 33 -0.95 -21.31 1.41
CA THR A 33 -1.68 -22.19 0.46
C THR A 33 -2.82 -21.48 -0.28
N ALA A 34 -2.94 -21.89 -1.56
CA ALA A 34 -4.15 -22.02 -2.35
C ALA A 34 -4.85 -20.79 -2.94
N LEU A 35 -4.69 -20.67 -4.27
CA LEU A 35 -5.69 -20.18 -5.20
C LEU A 35 -7.10 -20.67 -4.81
N LYS A 36 -8.04 -19.74 -4.69
CA LYS A 36 -9.43 -20.00 -5.04
C LYS A 36 -10.02 -18.78 -5.74
N THR A 37 -10.18 -18.91 -7.04
CA THR A 37 -11.03 -18.08 -7.88
C THR A 37 -12.43 -18.00 -7.28
N ALA A 38 -12.87 -16.78 -6.97
CA ALA A 38 -14.26 -16.47 -6.69
C ALA A 38 -14.71 -15.34 -7.60
N THR A 39 -15.28 -15.73 -8.73
CA THR A 39 -16.18 -14.92 -9.54
C THR A 39 -17.33 -14.48 -8.63
N ALA A 40 -17.33 -13.23 -8.17
CA ALA A 40 -18.46 -12.65 -7.46
C ALA A 40 -19.21 -11.73 -8.42
N THR A 41 -20.25 -12.31 -9.03
CA THR A 41 -21.38 -11.62 -9.64
C THR A 41 -21.83 -10.46 -8.77
N ALA A 42 -21.88 -9.27 -9.37
CA ALA A 42 -22.53 -8.09 -8.87
C ALA A 42 -24.05 -8.36 -8.73
N GLY A 43 -24.44 -8.98 -7.62
CA GLY A 43 -25.79 -8.91 -7.10
C GLY A 43 -25.83 -7.79 -6.10
N ALA A 44 -26.58 -6.72 -6.40
CA ALA A 44 -27.00 -5.74 -5.43
C ALA A 44 -27.86 -6.44 -4.37
N ALA A 45 -27.21 -7.08 -3.40
CA ALA A 45 -27.85 -7.56 -2.21
C ALA A 45 -28.25 -6.31 -1.42
N GLU A 46 -29.55 -6.08 -1.33
CA GLU A 46 -30.13 -5.13 -0.41
C GLU A 46 -29.65 -5.52 1.00
N VAL A 47 -28.63 -4.80 1.48
CA VAL A 47 -27.98 -5.06 2.76
C VAL A 47 -29.02 -4.76 3.83
N ALA A 48 -29.53 -5.80 4.47
CA ALA A 48 -30.34 -5.66 5.67
C ALA A 48 -29.62 -4.70 6.64
N PRO A 49 -30.34 -3.80 7.34
CA PRO A 49 -29.70 -2.80 8.19
C PRO A 49 -28.77 -3.50 9.17
N ALA A 50 -27.48 -3.18 9.07
CA ALA A 50 -26.47 -3.74 9.93
C ALA A 50 -26.83 -3.46 11.41
N PRO A 51 -26.49 -4.37 12.34
CA PRO A 51 -26.68 -4.10 13.75
C PRO A 51 -25.96 -2.80 14.11
N VAL A 52 -26.67 -1.91 14.82
CA VAL A 52 -26.13 -0.61 15.23
C VAL A 52 -24.96 -0.84 16.17
N ASP A 53 -23.77 -0.39 15.78
CA ASP A 53 -22.59 -0.42 16.65
C ASP A 53 -22.83 0.50 17.86
N GLY A 54 -22.80 -0.09 19.05
CA GLY A 54 -23.07 0.61 20.31
C GLY A 54 -22.06 1.72 20.61
N LYS A 55 -20.78 1.54 20.26
CA LYS A 55 -19.74 2.56 20.47
C LYS A 55 -19.95 3.73 19.53
N LEU A 56 -20.14 3.46 18.24
CA LEU A 56 -20.39 4.49 17.24
C LEU A 56 -21.65 5.29 17.56
N ARG A 57 -22.72 4.61 17.99
CA ARG A 57 -23.94 5.27 18.46
C ARG A 57 -23.66 6.17 19.65
N GLN A 58 -22.90 5.70 20.64
CA GLN A 58 -22.59 6.47 21.83
C GLN A 58 -21.74 7.72 21.51
N GLU A 59 -20.77 7.59 20.60
CA GLU A 59 -19.95 8.71 20.13
C GLU A 59 -20.79 9.74 19.36
N LEU A 60 -21.65 9.30 18.45
CA LEU A 60 -22.60 10.18 17.75
C LEU A 60 -23.52 10.92 18.73
N GLN A 61 -24.04 10.21 19.74
CA GLN A 61 -24.89 10.81 20.78
C GLN A 61 -24.12 11.86 21.60
N GLN A 62 -22.87 11.60 22.00
CA GLN A 62 -22.04 12.56 22.71
C GLN A 62 -21.72 13.80 21.87
N GLN A 63 -21.55 13.62 20.56
CA GLN A 63 -21.23 14.71 19.64
C GLN A 63 -22.45 15.59 19.37
N LEU A 64 -23.63 14.98 19.14
CA LEU A 64 -24.90 15.70 18.98
C LEU A 64 -25.33 16.42 20.26
N ALA A 65 -25.06 15.85 21.44
CA ALA A 65 -25.33 16.51 22.71
C ALA A 65 -24.57 17.85 22.88
N LYS A 66 -23.40 18.01 22.22
CA LYS A 66 -22.63 19.26 22.21
C LYS A 66 -23.23 20.32 21.27
N GLU A 67 -23.96 19.92 20.24
CA GLU A 67 -24.59 20.81 19.25
C GLU A 67 -25.91 21.43 19.75
N GLY A 68 -26.48 20.92 20.86
CA GLY A 68 -27.72 21.46 21.43
C GLY A 68 -28.00 20.92 22.84
N PRO A 69 -27.56 21.62 23.91
CA PRO A 69 -27.74 21.13 25.28
C PRO A 69 -29.21 21.16 25.74
N LEU A 70 -30.04 22.01 25.10
CA LEU A 70 -31.42 22.23 25.50
C LEU A 70 -32.29 20.98 25.34
N LEU A 71 -32.13 20.24 24.24
CA LEU A 71 -32.82 18.96 24.07
C LEU A 71 -32.38 17.94 25.13
N GLY A 72 -31.08 17.90 25.44
CA GLY A 72 -30.54 17.01 26.49
C GLY A 72 -31.16 17.31 27.85
N GLN A 73 -31.20 18.58 28.24
CA GLN A 73 -31.84 19.04 29.48
C GLN A 73 -33.33 18.71 29.52
N PHE A 74 -34.04 18.90 28.40
CA PHE A 74 -35.46 18.54 28.29
C PHE A 74 -35.69 17.04 28.47
N LEU A 75 -34.90 16.20 27.80
CA LEU A 75 -35.03 14.75 27.88
C LEU A 75 -34.64 14.21 29.27
N GLU A 76 -33.60 14.78 29.91
CA GLU A 76 -33.20 14.43 31.27
C GLU A 76 -34.30 14.79 32.30
N LEU A 77 -34.91 15.97 32.13
CA LEU A 77 -36.02 16.41 32.98
C LEU A 77 -37.29 15.58 32.76
N ALA A 78 -37.61 15.22 31.50
CA ALA A 78 -38.72 14.33 31.18
C ALA A 78 -38.49 12.90 31.68
N ALA A 79 -37.25 12.41 31.68
CA ALA A 79 -36.91 11.10 32.22
C ALA A 79 -37.08 11.07 33.74
N SER A 80 -36.53 12.06 34.46
CA SER A 80 -36.67 12.15 35.92
C SER A 80 -38.12 12.33 36.38
N LEU A 81 -38.93 13.11 35.64
CA LEU A 81 -40.37 13.25 35.91
C LEU A 81 -41.15 11.99 35.51
N GLY A 82 -40.67 11.19 34.56
CA GLY A 82 -41.27 9.94 34.13
C GLY A 82 -41.27 8.85 35.21
N GLU A 83 -40.32 8.91 36.16
CA GLU A 83 -40.31 8.04 37.34
C GLU A 83 -41.50 8.30 38.28
N LEU A 84 -42.05 9.51 38.25
CA LEU A 84 -43.16 9.96 39.09
C LEU A 84 -44.50 10.04 38.33
N ILE A 85 -44.44 10.34 37.03
CA ILE A 85 -45.58 10.51 36.14
C ILE A 85 -45.49 9.42 35.05
N PRO A 86 -46.19 8.29 35.23
CA PRO A 86 -46.07 7.14 34.33
C PRO A 86 -46.60 7.41 32.91
N GLN A 87 -47.37 8.49 32.71
CA GLN A 87 -47.84 8.89 31.39
C GLN A 87 -46.83 9.83 30.72
N GLU A 88 -46.18 9.35 29.66
CA GLU A 88 -45.13 10.06 28.91
C GLU A 88 -45.57 11.46 28.47
N SER A 89 -46.77 11.60 27.92
CA SER A 89 -47.30 12.90 27.49
C SER A 89 -47.41 13.91 28.63
N ALA A 90 -47.77 13.44 29.84
CA ALA A 90 -47.88 14.29 31.01
C ALA A 90 -46.48 14.64 31.57
N SER A 91 -45.53 13.70 31.51
CA SER A 91 -44.13 13.96 31.87
C SER A 91 -43.48 15.02 30.96
N TYR A 92 -43.65 14.89 29.63
CA TYR A 92 -43.10 15.84 28.66
C TYR A 92 -43.72 17.24 28.81
N GLN A 93 -45.03 17.34 29.09
CA GLN A 93 -45.68 18.62 29.38
C GLN A 93 -45.18 19.24 30.69
N ALA A 94 -44.95 18.43 31.72
CA ALA A 94 -44.40 18.90 32.99
C ALA A 94 -42.95 19.37 32.84
N ALA A 95 -42.11 18.63 32.10
CA ALA A 95 -40.74 19.02 31.78
C ALA A 95 -40.68 20.32 30.97
N LEU A 96 -41.55 20.48 29.97
CA LEU A 96 -41.65 21.72 29.19
C LEU A 96 -42.01 22.91 30.10
N ARG A 97 -43.04 22.79 30.94
CA ARG A 97 -43.43 23.86 31.87
C ARG A 97 -42.31 24.20 32.86
N ALA A 98 -41.60 23.20 33.35
CA ALA A 98 -40.49 23.41 34.27
C ALA A 98 -39.31 24.13 33.60
N LEU A 99 -39.00 23.82 32.33
CA LEU A 99 -37.99 24.52 31.54
C LEU A 99 -38.41 25.94 31.15
N GLU A 100 -39.69 26.16 30.82
CA GLU A 100 -40.25 27.49 30.55
C GLU A 100 -40.15 28.38 31.80
N GLN A 101 -40.40 27.84 32.99
CA GLN A 101 -40.38 28.59 34.25
C GLN A 101 -38.97 28.85 34.80
N THR A 102 -38.03 27.91 34.62
CA THR A 102 -36.68 28.01 35.20
C THR A 102 -35.64 28.57 34.24
N GLY A 103 -35.79 28.31 32.93
CA GLY A 103 -34.80 28.67 31.90
C GLY A 103 -35.34 29.55 30.78
N GLY A 104 -36.65 29.86 30.76
CA GLY A 104 -37.26 30.67 29.71
C GLY A 104 -37.28 29.99 28.33
N ALA A 105 -36.98 28.69 28.26
CA ALA A 105 -36.93 27.95 27.01
C ALA A 105 -38.34 27.54 26.60
N SER A 106 -38.77 27.98 25.41
CA SER A 106 -40.08 27.65 24.86
C SER A 106 -40.08 26.30 24.14
N LYS A 107 -41.29 25.79 23.88
CA LYS A 107 -41.47 24.64 22.97
C LYS A 107 -40.77 24.84 21.61
N ALA A 108 -40.78 26.08 21.08
CA ALA A 108 -40.15 26.39 19.81
C ALA A 108 -38.63 26.23 19.88
N ASP A 109 -38.01 26.60 21.01
CA ASP A 109 -36.56 26.48 21.21
C ASP A 109 -36.12 25.02 21.30
N ILE A 110 -36.91 24.16 21.96
CA ILE A 110 -36.65 22.72 22.03
C ILE A 110 -36.76 22.08 20.64
N LEU A 111 -37.80 22.42 19.88
CA LEU A 111 -37.96 21.93 18.50
C LEU A 111 -36.81 22.40 17.60
N ALA A 112 -36.40 23.67 17.70
CA ALA A 112 -35.24 24.18 16.99
C ALA A 112 -33.95 23.44 17.39
N SER A 113 -33.79 23.06 18.67
CA SER A 113 -32.68 22.23 19.12
C SER A 113 -32.68 20.84 18.50
N VAL A 114 -33.85 20.22 18.29
CA VAL A 114 -33.98 18.93 17.58
C VAL A 114 -33.60 19.11 16.12
N ASP A 115 -34.15 20.12 15.45
CA ASP A 115 -33.87 20.39 14.03
C ASP A 115 -32.37 20.66 13.80
N ASN A 116 -31.72 21.38 14.71
CA ASN A 116 -30.27 21.62 14.67
C ASN A 116 -29.47 20.31 14.81
N GLN A 117 -29.85 19.42 15.74
CA GLN A 117 -29.18 18.13 15.89
C GLN A 117 -29.41 17.21 14.69
N LEU A 118 -30.60 17.22 14.08
CA LEU A 118 -30.87 16.48 12.85
C LEU A 118 -30.04 17.01 11.68
N ALA A 119 -29.91 18.33 11.54
CA ALA A 119 -29.07 18.96 10.54
C ALA A 119 -27.58 18.63 10.74
N ALA A 120 -27.11 18.65 11.99
CA ALA A 120 -25.75 18.23 12.34
C ALA A 120 -25.51 16.76 11.96
N LEU A 121 -26.42 15.85 12.29
CA LEU A 121 -26.32 14.43 11.92
C LEU A 121 -26.29 14.23 10.39
N ALA A 122 -27.07 14.99 9.62
CA ALA A 122 -27.06 14.94 8.17
C ALA A 122 -25.72 15.42 7.57
N SER A 123 -25.15 16.48 8.15
CA SER A 123 -23.82 16.98 7.80
C SER A 123 -22.74 15.93 8.10
N GLU A 124 -22.76 15.36 9.30
CA GLU A 124 -21.82 14.29 9.73
C GLU A 124 -21.88 13.08 8.80
N ARG A 125 -23.09 12.65 8.40
CA ARG A 125 -23.27 11.57 7.44
C ARG A 125 -22.61 11.87 6.09
N THR A 126 -22.71 13.11 5.61
CA THR A 126 -22.11 13.54 4.34
C THR A 126 -20.59 13.52 4.43
N ILE A 127 -20.03 14.07 5.51
CA ILE A 127 -18.58 14.10 5.76
C ILE A 127 -18.02 12.67 5.85
N PHE A 128 -18.72 11.77 6.55
CA PHE A 128 -18.31 10.38 6.67
C PHE A 128 -18.31 9.69 5.29
N ALA A 129 -19.35 9.89 4.48
CA ALA A 129 -19.41 9.32 3.13
C ALA A 129 -18.24 9.79 2.26
N GLU A 130 -17.92 11.09 2.27
CA GLU A 130 -16.77 11.64 1.55
C GLU A 130 -15.43 11.06 2.04
N SER A 131 -15.29 10.84 3.35
CA SER A 131 -14.09 10.22 3.94
C SER A 131 -13.93 8.77 3.46
N VAL A 132 -15.02 8.00 3.45
CA VAL A 132 -15.04 6.62 2.93
C VAL A 132 -14.66 6.60 1.46
N GLU A 133 -15.22 7.48 0.63
CA GLU A 133 -14.87 7.58 -0.78
C GLU A 133 -13.38 7.90 -1.00
N LYS A 134 -12.82 8.84 -0.22
CA LYS A 134 -11.39 9.18 -0.27
C LYS A 134 -10.51 7.99 0.13
N LYS A 135 -10.86 7.27 1.20
CA LYS A 135 -10.11 6.09 1.65
C LYS A 135 -10.18 4.96 0.61
N LEU A 136 -11.34 4.71 0.01
CA LEU A 136 -11.49 3.74 -1.08
C LEU A 136 -10.66 4.12 -2.31
N ALA A 137 -10.66 5.39 -2.71
CA ALA A 137 -9.85 5.87 -3.82
C ALA A 137 -8.34 5.70 -3.55
N ALA A 138 -7.89 6.01 -2.32
CA ALA A 138 -6.51 5.81 -1.90
C ALA A 138 -6.11 4.32 -1.88
N GLN A 139 -7.01 3.45 -1.43
CA GLN A 139 -6.80 2.00 -1.48
C GLN A 139 -6.64 1.52 -2.93
N GLN A 140 -7.53 1.92 -3.84
CA GLN A 140 -7.45 1.56 -5.26
C GLN A 140 -6.15 2.06 -5.91
N ALA A 141 -5.74 3.29 -5.61
CA ALA A 141 -4.46 3.83 -6.10
C ALA A 141 -3.26 3.00 -5.60
N THR A 142 -3.30 2.57 -4.34
CA THR A 142 -2.27 1.73 -3.74
C THR A 142 -2.23 0.35 -4.38
N THR A 143 -3.39 -0.26 -4.64
CA THR A 143 -3.49 -1.55 -5.35
C THR A 143 -2.88 -1.46 -6.75
N ARG A 144 -3.24 -0.43 -7.54
CA ARG A 144 -2.66 -0.23 -8.88
C ARG A 144 -1.14 -0.09 -8.85
N LYS A 145 -0.61 0.70 -7.91
CA LYS A 145 0.83 0.87 -7.74
C LYS A 145 1.52 -0.46 -7.36
N SER A 146 0.87 -1.29 -6.55
CA SER A 146 1.38 -2.62 -6.21
C SER A 146 1.47 -3.53 -7.44
N GLU A 147 0.44 -3.50 -8.30
CA GLU A 147 0.43 -4.26 -9.56
C GLU A 147 1.52 -3.80 -10.53
N GLU A 148 1.72 -2.49 -10.67
CA GLU A 148 2.81 -1.91 -11.47
C GLU A 148 4.18 -2.37 -10.97
N ILE A 149 4.41 -2.35 -9.65
CA ILE A 149 5.66 -2.83 -9.05
C ILE A 149 5.87 -4.32 -9.34
N ARG A 150 4.83 -5.16 -9.20
CA ARG A 150 4.91 -6.59 -9.52
C ARG A 150 5.26 -6.82 -10.99
N ALA A 151 4.65 -6.06 -11.90
CA ALA A 151 4.97 -6.14 -13.32
C ALA A 151 6.44 -5.78 -13.57
N ARG A 152 6.94 -4.71 -12.93
CA ARG A 152 8.34 -4.29 -13.06
C ARG A 152 9.32 -5.33 -12.50
N ILE A 153 9.00 -5.96 -11.37
CA ILE A 153 9.81 -7.06 -10.81
C ILE A 153 9.90 -8.21 -11.82
N SER A 154 8.77 -8.60 -12.44
CA SER A 154 8.77 -9.67 -13.43
C SER A 154 9.64 -9.35 -14.65
N GLU A 155 9.59 -8.09 -15.13
CA GLU A 155 10.42 -7.62 -16.23
C GLU A 155 11.92 -7.68 -15.88
N LEU A 156 12.30 -7.21 -14.68
CA LEU A 156 13.68 -7.26 -14.21
C LEU A 156 14.18 -8.70 -14.07
N GLN A 157 13.36 -9.62 -13.57
CA GLN A 157 13.71 -11.04 -13.47
C GLN A 157 14.01 -11.66 -14.84
N LYS A 158 13.21 -11.32 -15.87
CA LYS A 158 13.48 -11.77 -17.26
C LYS A 158 14.79 -11.20 -17.79
N SER A 159 15.06 -9.93 -17.50
CA SER A 159 16.32 -9.29 -17.90
C SER A 159 17.53 -9.95 -17.25
N ILE A 160 17.46 -10.25 -15.94
CA ILE A 160 18.52 -10.97 -15.22
C ILE A 160 18.80 -12.33 -15.88
N GLN A 161 17.75 -13.12 -16.15
CA GLN A 161 17.91 -14.42 -16.80
C GLN A 161 18.54 -14.32 -18.20
N ALA A 162 18.18 -13.29 -18.98
CA ALA A 162 18.78 -13.05 -20.29
C ALA A 162 20.27 -12.70 -20.19
N LEU A 163 20.64 -11.85 -19.23
CA LEU A 163 22.05 -11.47 -18.98
C LEU A 163 22.88 -12.65 -18.47
N GLU A 164 22.33 -13.50 -17.60
CA GLU A 164 22.99 -14.73 -17.13
C GLU A 164 23.27 -15.70 -18.31
N GLN A 165 22.33 -15.82 -19.25
CA GLN A 165 22.54 -16.62 -20.47
C GLN A 165 23.61 -16.01 -21.37
N GLU A 166 23.63 -14.69 -21.53
CA GLU A 166 24.65 -13.99 -22.31
C GLU A 166 26.04 -14.17 -21.70
N GLU A 167 26.16 -14.05 -20.38
CA GLU A 167 27.42 -14.27 -19.65
C GLU A 167 27.95 -15.70 -19.88
N GLN A 168 27.08 -16.72 -19.77
CA GLN A 168 27.47 -18.11 -20.03
C GLN A 168 27.96 -18.31 -21.47
N GLN A 169 27.31 -17.68 -22.45
CA GLN A 169 27.72 -17.74 -23.85
C GLN A 169 29.08 -17.06 -24.06
N LEU A 170 29.33 -15.92 -23.41
CA LEU A 170 30.61 -15.24 -23.47
C LEU A 170 31.73 -16.08 -22.88
N PHE A 171 31.53 -16.70 -21.71
CA PHE A 171 32.52 -17.62 -21.13
C PHE A 171 32.82 -18.81 -22.05
N ALA A 172 31.79 -19.40 -22.67
CA ALA A 172 31.99 -20.50 -23.61
C ALA A 172 32.80 -20.05 -24.85
N LYS A 173 32.52 -18.86 -25.39
CA LYS A 173 33.28 -18.27 -26.50
C LYS A 173 34.73 -18.01 -26.10
N MET A 174 34.97 -17.38 -24.95
CA MET A 174 36.32 -17.12 -24.44
C MET A 174 37.13 -18.41 -24.27
N ALA A 175 36.54 -19.45 -23.67
CA ALA A 175 37.20 -20.74 -23.51
C ALA A 175 37.55 -21.40 -24.85
N SER A 176 36.66 -21.28 -25.85
CA SER A 176 36.91 -21.77 -27.21
C SER A 176 38.03 -20.99 -27.89
N GLU A 177 38.01 -19.66 -27.82
CA GLU A 177 39.05 -18.79 -28.39
C GLU A 177 40.41 -19.05 -27.73
N GLU A 178 40.47 -19.17 -26.41
CA GLU A 178 41.69 -19.49 -25.69
C GLU A 178 42.28 -20.84 -26.16
N LYS A 179 41.43 -21.85 -26.34
CA LYS A 179 41.86 -23.15 -26.87
C LYS A 179 42.42 -23.03 -28.29
N LEU A 180 41.78 -22.23 -29.15
CA LEU A 180 42.25 -21.98 -30.51
C LEU A 180 43.61 -21.28 -30.52
N ILE A 181 43.78 -20.24 -29.70
CA ILE A 181 45.04 -19.50 -29.55
C ILE A 181 46.15 -20.46 -29.09
N ARG A 182 45.93 -21.23 -28.02
CA ARG A 182 46.92 -22.19 -27.51
C ARG A 182 47.27 -23.25 -28.57
N THR A 183 46.29 -23.74 -29.32
CA THR A 183 46.53 -24.71 -30.39
C THR A 183 47.34 -24.11 -31.53
N ALA A 184 47.04 -22.88 -31.94
CA ALA A 184 47.78 -22.16 -32.97
C ALA A 184 49.23 -21.93 -32.54
N GLN A 185 49.44 -21.50 -31.29
CA GLN A 185 50.77 -21.30 -30.72
C GLN A 185 51.60 -22.59 -30.74
N MET A 186 51.04 -23.70 -30.24
CA MET A 186 51.74 -25.00 -30.27
C MET A 186 52.10 -25.44 -31.69
N ARG A 187 51.21 -25.25 -32.65
CA ARG A 187 51.46 -25.60 -34.07
C ARG A 187 52.58 -24.75 -34.66
N PHE A 188 52.55 -23.45 -34.40
CA PHE A 188 53.58 -22.52 -34.86
C PHE A 188 54.94 -22.88 -34.27
N ASP A 189 55.03 -23.09 -32.94
CA ASP A 189 56.28 -23.45 -32.27
C ASP A 189 56.86 -24.77 -32.79
N SER A 190 55.99 -25.76 -33.07
CA SER A 190 56.42 -27.03 -33.66
C SER A 190 57.00 -26.84 -35.06
N ALA A 191 56.29 -26.10 -35.92
CA ALA A 191 56.76 -25.81 -37.28
C ALA A 191 58.05 -25.00 -37.28
N ALA A 192 58.16 -23.99 -36.42
CA ALA A 192 59.37 -23.17 -36.28
C ALA A 192 60.59 -24.01 -35.88
N ARG A 193 60.45 -24.94 -34.94
CA ARG A 193 61.53 -25.87 -34.54
C ARG A 193 61.95 -26.80 -35.67
N GLU A 194 61.01 -27.26 -36.49
CA GLU A 194 61.30 -28.11 -37.64
C GLU A 194 62.08 -27.34 -38.71
N VAL A 195 61.61 -26.15 -39.09
CA VAL A 195 62.32 -25.25 -40.01
C VAL A 195 63.69 -24.87 -39.47
N GLU A 196 63.82 -24.57 -38.18
CA GLU A 196 65.11 -24.26 -37.56
C GLU A 196 66.09 -25.45 -37.65
N ARG A 197 65.61 -26.68 -37.43
CA ARG A 197 66.42 -27.89 -37.58
C ARG A 197 66.89 -28.08 -39.02
N GLU A 198 66.00 -27.86 -40.00
CA GLU A 198 66.36 -27.92 -41.42
C GLU A 198 67.41 -26.87 -41.80
N LEU A 199 67.22 -25.63 -41.36
CA LEU A 199 68.17 -24.53 -41.61
C LEU A 199 69.53 -24.81 -40.98
N ARG A 200 69.56 -25.30 -39.73
CA ARG A 200 70.82 -25.72 -39.07
C ARG A 200 71.51 -26.86 -39.82
N SER A 201 70.75 -27.87 -40.28
CA SER A 201 71.32 -28.97 -41.09
C SER A 201 71.90 -28.47 -42.41
N LYS A 202 71.22 -27.55 -43.10
CA LYS A 202 71.71 -26.91 -44.32
C LYS A 202 72.99 -26.09 -44.04
N LEU A 203 73.01 -25.32 -42.96
CA LEU A 203 74.18 -24.54 -42.53
C LEU A 203 75.41 -25.43 -42.29
N GLU A 204 75.23 -26.55 -41.58
CA GLU A 204 76.30 -27.53 -41.36
C GLU A 204 76.80 -28.17 -42.66
N LYS A 205 75.89 -28.53 -43.58
CA LYS A 205 76.28 -29.00 -44.92
C LYS A 205 77.08 -27.95 -45.68
N ILE A 206 76.63 -26.69 -45.67
CA ILE A 206 77.35 -25.59 -46.31
C ILE A 206 78.77 -25.47 -45.74
N ARG A 207 78.92 -25.48 -44.42
CA ARG A 207 80.24 -25.42 -43.74
C ARG A 207 81.16 -26.58 -44.11
N ASN A 208 80.62 -27.79 -44.24
CA ASN A 208 81.42 -29.00 -44.49
C ASN A 208 81.80 -29.19 -45.96
N TYR A 209 80.97 -28.72 -46.90
CA TYR A 209 81.16 -28.98 -48.33
C TYR A 209 81.65 -27.78 -49.15
N LEU A 210 81.56 -26.55 -48.62
CA LEU A 210 82.17 -25.38 -49.24
C LEU A 210 83.46 -25.03 -48.50
N PRO A 211 84.63 -25.06 -49.16
CA PRO A 211 85.89 -24.66 -48.53
C PRO A 211 85.83 -23.17 -48.18
N ASP A 212 86.40 -22.81 -47.02
CA ASP A 212 86.64 -21.41 -46.67
C ASP A 212 87.57 -20.78 -47.72
N SER A 213 87.00 -20.01 -48.64
CA SER A 213 87.73 -19.21 -49.64
C SER A 213 88.61 -18.10 -49.03
N SER A 214 88.75 -18.09 -47.70
CA SER A 214 89.60 -17.16 -46.93
C SER A 214 90.96 -17.75 -46.54
N LYS A 215 91.28 -19.01 -46.90
CA LYS A 215 92.58 -19.65 -46.60
C LYS A 215 93.55 -19.78 -47.78
N GLU A 216 93.19 -19.29 -48.97
CA GLU A 216 94.13 -19.16 -50.10
C GLU A 216 94.68 -17.72 -50.18
N LYS A 217 95.62 -17.38 -49.29
CA LYS A 217 96.59 -16.29 -49.49
C LYS A 217 97.92 -16.65 -48.87
#